data_AF-A0A257LKW9-F1
#
_entry.id   AF-A0A257LKW9-F1
#
_cell.length_a   1.000
_cell.length_b   1.000
_cell.length_c   1.000
_cell.angle_alpha   90.00
_cell.angle_beta   90.00
_cell.angle_gamma   90.00
#
_symmetry.space_group_name_H-M   'P 1'
#
loop_
_entity.id
_entity.type
_entity.pdbx_description
1 polymer ?
#
loop_
_entity_poly.entity_id
_entity_poly.type
_entity_poly.pdbx_seq_one_letter_code
_entity_poly.pdbx_strand_id
1 'polypeptide(L)'
;MSRNSKPKQLLQLFGDETLLEQTIRRLEGLVPLENILILTNSLQVEGVRAVATMLPPENIYAEPAKRDTAPAVALGIGLVAARDPDATMIVLPADQLIQNVASYQDVMRDAVAVAEASDGLVTIGIKPTWPCPSYGYIERGPRATIPGLDIEHPPYEVKRFREKPDVELAEKFLAHGGYSWNAGMFVWSLPTVIQQLSKHAPELAGFISEMRKSSDLNATIDAQFPKLCPISIDYA
;
A
#
# COMPACT_ATOMS: atom_id res chain seq x y z
N MET A 1 21.06 -8.72 -20.00
CA MET A 1 19.70 -8.62 -19.44
C MET A 1 19.71 -7.53 -18.36
N SER A 2 18.86 -6.52 -18.49
CA SER A 2 18.88 -5.34 -17.60
C SER A 2 18.30 -5.68 -16.22
N ARG A 3 18.97 -5.23 -15.14
CA ARG A 3 18.43 -5.27 -13.76
C ARG A 3 17.04 -4.65 -13.64
N ASN A 4 16.67 -3.74 -14.55
CA ASN A 4 15.36 -3.08 -14.55
C ASN A 4 14.19 -4.01 -14.94
N SER A 5 14.45 -5.04 -15.76
CA SER A 5 13.44 -6.00 -16.25
C SER A 5 13.18 -7.18 -15.30
N LYS A 6 14.11 -7.46 -14.39
CA LYS A 6 13.99 -8.52 -13.36
C LYS A 6 14.29 -7.94 -11.98
N PRO A 7 13.41 -7.09 -11.45
CA PRO A 7 13.55 -6.51 -10.12
C PRO A 7 13.37 -7.58 -9.03
N LYS A 8 13.74 -7.22 -7.79
CA LYS A 8 13.76 -8.10 -6.61
C LYS A 8 12.47 -8.90 -6.43
N GLN A 9 11.30 -8.30 -6.66
CA GLN A 9 10.01 -8.97 -6.47
C GLN A 9 9.77 -10.14 -7.44
N LEU A 10 10.47 -10.17 -8.58
CA LEU A 10 10.39 -11.24 -9.59
C LEU A 10 11.51 -12.28 -9.44
N LEU A 11 12.26 -12.25 -8.33
CA LEU A 11 13.35 -13.18 -8.07
C LEU A 11 12.96 -14.19 -6.97
N GLN A 12 13.32 -15.45 -7.19
CA GLN A 12 13.26 -16.54 -6.20
C GLN A 12 14.44 -16.42 -5.22
N LEU A 13 14.33 -15.47 -4.28
CA LEU A 13 15.42 -15.19 -3.32
C LEU A 13 15.35 -16.06 -2.06
N PHE A 14 14.15 -16.54 -1.72
CA PHE A 14 13.87 -17.19 -0.43
C PHE A 14 13.00 -18.43 -0.62
N GLY A 15 13.45 -19.36 -1.47
CA GLY A 15 12.73 -20.60 -1.82
C GLY A 15 12.35 -20.65 -3.30
N ASP A 16 11.35 -21.47 -3.62
CA ASP A 16 10.95 -21.76 -5.00
C ASP A 16 9.96 -20.73 -5.59
N GLU A 17 9.47 -19.81 -4.77
CA GLU A 17 8.53 -18.76 -5.16
C GLU A 17 9.21 -17.39 -5.16
N THR A 18 8.82 -16.55 -6.11
CA THR A 18 9.17 -15.14 -6.10
C THR A 18 8.48 -14.40 -4.93
N LEU A 19 9.01 -13.25 -4.53
CA LEU A 19 8.36 -12.42 -3.49
C LEU A 19 6.97 -11.93 -3.93
N LEU A 20 6.76 -11.71 -5.24
CA LEU A 20 5.45 -11.35 -5.77
C LEU A 20 4.44 -12.50 -5.59
N GLU A 21 4.81 -13.74 -5.93
CA GLU A 21 3.96 -14.92 -5.69
C GLU A 21 3.63 -15.08 -4.21
N GLN A 22 4.64 -14.96 -3.34
CA GLN A 22 4.43 -15.04 -1.90
C GLN A 22 3.48 -13.94 -1.40
N THR A 23 3.59 -12.72 -1.95
CA THR A 23 2.69 -11.61 -1.61
C THR A 23 1.24 -11.88 -2.02
N ILE A 24 1.02 -12.40 -3.23
CA ILE A 24 -0.33 -12.75 -3.73
C ILE A 24 -0.92 -13.88 -2.88
N ARG A 25 -0.17 -14.97 -2.65
CA ARG A 25 -0.65 -16.12 -1.87
C ARG A 25 -0.97 -15.76 -0.42
N ARG A 26 -0.22 -14.84 0.18
CA ARG A 26 -0.49 -14.36 1.55
C ARG A 26 -1.87 -13.69 1.68
N LEU A 27 -2.50 -13.28 0.58
CA LEU A 27 -3.86 -12.72 0.55
C LEU A 27 -4.96 -13.77 0.39
N GLU A 28 -4.62 -15.05 0.23
CA GLU A 28 -5.61 -16.12 0.15
C GLU A 28 -6.50 -16.15 1.40
N GLY A 29 -7.83 -16.15 1.19
CA GLY A 29 -8.80 -16.05 2.28
C GLY A 29 -9.02 -14.64 2.84
N LEU A 30 -8.27 -13.63 2.37
CA LEU A 30 -8.49 -12.21 2.68
C LEU A 30 -9.08 -11.45 1.50
N VAL A 31 -8.48 -11.59 0.31
CA VAL A 31 -8.85 -10.84 -0.89
C VAL A 31 -9.00 -11.83 -2.07
N PRO A 32 -10.17 -11.88 -2.73
CA PRO A 32 -10.35 -12.68 -3.94
C PRO A 32 -9.37 -12.26 -5.05
N LEU A 33 -8.91 -13.21 -5.87
CA LEU A 33 -7.88 -12.97 -6.90
C LEU A 33 -8.34 -11.90 -7.92
N GLU A 34 -9.62 -11.88 -8.25
CA GLU A 34 -10.25 -10.89 -9.14
C GLU A 34 -10.16 -9.45 -8.61
N ASN A 35 -9.98 -9.27 -7.29
CA ASN A 35 -9.88 -7.98 -6.62
C ASN A 35 -8.44 -7.55 -6.34
N ILE A 36 -7.44 -8.38 -6.68
CA ILE A 36 -6.02 -8.03 -6.53
C ILE A 36 -5.55 -7.33 -7.81
N LEU A 37 -5.12 -6.08 -7.67
CA LEU A 37 -4.51 -5.30 -8.75
C LEU A 37 -3.00 -5.19 -8.55
N ILE A 38 -2.23 -5.31 -9.63
CA ILE A 38 -0.78 -5.05 -9.63
C ILE A 38 -0.50 -3.83 -10.48
N LEU A 39 0.01 -2.78 -9.85
CA LEU A 39 0.59 -1.63 -10.53
C LEU A 39 2.10 -1.83 -10.66
N THR A 40 2.63 -1.71 -11.87
CA THR A 40 4.06 -1.88 -12.16
C THR A 40 4.48 -0.99 -13.31
N ASN A 41 5.78 -0.90 -13.63
CA ASN A 41 6.21 -0.20 -14.83
C ASN A 41 6.12 -1.08 -16.08
N SER A 42 6.00 -0.45 -17.24
CA SER A 42 5.87 -1.13 -18.55
C SER A 42 6.96 -2.18 -18.84
N LEU A 43 8.20 -1.95 -18.38
CA LEU A 43 9.31 -2.90 -18.59
C LEU A 43 9.18 -4.20 -17.77
N GLN A 44 8.32 -4.21 -16.75
CA GLN A 44 8.14 -5.33 -15.82
C GLN A 44 6.86 -6.12 -16.10
N VAL A 45 5.93 -5.60 -16.90
CA VAL A 45 4.62 -6.21 -17.15
C VAL A 45 4.74 -7.66 -17.63
N GLU A 46 5.62 -7.95 -18.58
CA GLU A 46 5.82 -9.32 -19.08
C GLU A 46 6.29 -10.27 -17.97
N GLY A 47 7.26 -9.83 -17.16
CA GLY A 47 7.77 -10.60 -16.02
C GLY A 47 6.72 -10.79 -14.94
N VAL A 48 5.92 -9.75 -14.64
CA VAL A 48 4.80 -9.82 -13.70
C VAL A 48 3.74 -10.79 -14.19
N ARG A 49 3.34 -10.75 -15.47
CA ARG A 49 2.37 -11.68 -16.06
C ARG A 49 2.83 -13.12 -16.04
N ALA A 50 4.13 -13.36 -16.25
CA ALA A 50 4.71 -14.70 -16.20
C ALA A 50 4.70 -15.30 -14.78
N VAL A 51 4.72 -14.45 -13.75
CA VAL A 51 4.78 -14.85 -12.33
C VAL A 51 3.37 -14.90 -11.71
N ALA A 52 2.56 -13.85 -11.92
CA ALA A 52 1.23 -13.69 -11.34
C ALA A 52 0.13 -14.37 -12.19
N THR A 53 0.37 -15.59 -12.65
CA THR A 53 -0.53 -16.33 -13.57
C THR A 53 -1.90 -16.67 -12.98
N MET A 54 -2.03 -16.64 -11.66
CA MET A 54 -3.30 -16.84 -10.96
C MET A 54 -4.24 -15.62 -11.03
N LEU A 55 -3.73 -14.43 -11.40
CA LEU A 55 -4.54 -13.22 -11.52
C LEU A 55 -5.11 -13.06 -12.93
N PRO A 56 -6.29 -12.42 -13.08
CA PRO A 56 -6.76 -11.99 -14.39
C PRO A 56 -5.71 -11.10 -15.08
N PRO A 57 -5.35 -11.33 -16.36
CA PRO A 57 -4.35 -10.54 -17.06
C PRO A 57 -4.62 -9.02 -17.08
N GLU A 58 -5.90 -8.64 -17.04
CA GLU A 58 -6.40 -7.26 -16.96
C GLU A 58 -6.14 -6.59 -15.61
N ASN A 59 -5.84 -7.35 -14.55
CA ASN A 59 -5.52 -6.80 -13.23
C ASN A 59 -4.06 -6.32 -13.12
N ILE A 60 -3.24 -6.53 -14.15
CA ILE A 60 -1.84 -6.10 -14.19
C ILE A 60 -1.74 -4.84 -15.05
N TYR A 61 -1.51 -3.71 -14.39
CA TYR A 61 -1.46 -2.38 -15.01
C TYR A 61 -0.04 -1.85 -15.09
N ALA A 62 0.29 -1.32 -16.27
CA ALA A 62 1.50 -0.56 -16.48
C ALA A 62 1.23 0.91 -16.11
N GLU A 63 1.99 1.45 -15.16
CA GLU A 63 2.02 2.88 -14.90
C GLU A 63 2.54 3.62 -16.16
N PRO A 64 1.82 4.65 -16.67
CA PRO A 64 2.23 5.39 -17.86
C PRO A 64 3.56 6.13 -17.71
N ALA A 65 3.95 6.47 -16.48
CA ALA A 65 5.20 7.16 -16.16
C ALA A 65 5.65 6.80 -14.74
N LYS A 66 6.94 6.91 -14.44
CA LYS A 66 7.43 6.74 -13.05
C LYS A 66 7.13 8.00 -12.24
N ARG A 67 6.18 7.93 -11.31
CA ARG A 67 5.73 9.07 -10.49
C ARG A 67 5.79 8.85 -8.97
N ASP A 68 6.53 7.83 -8.51
CA ASP A 68 6.62 7.46 -7.09
C ASP A 68 5.29 6.91 -6.53
N THR A 69 5.19 6.65 -5.22
CA THR A 69 4.11 5.82 -4.66
C THR A 69 2.75 6.52 -4.59
N ALA A 70 2.65 7.84 -4.34
CA ALA A 70 1.34 8.47 -4.19
C ALA A 70 0.52 8.48 -5.49
N PRO A 71 1.11 8.82 -6.67
CA PRO A 71 0.41 8.71 -7.95
C PRO A 71 0.02 7.27 -8.29
N ALA A 72 0.88 6.28 -8.01
CA ALA A 72 0.55 4.87 -8.20
C ALA A 72 -0.64 4.47 -7.30
N VAL A 73 -0.63 4.87 -6.02
CA VAL A 73 -1.76 4.65 -5.11
C VAL A 73 -3.03 5.34 -5.61
N ALA A 74 -2.96 6.57 -6.11
CA ALA A 74 -4.10 7.28 -6.66
C ALA A 74 -4.69 6.58 -7.90
N LEU A 75 -3.85 6.04 -8.78
CA LEU A 75 -4.29 5.18 -9.89
C LEU A 75 -5.00 3.92 -9.36
N GLY A 76 -4.43 3.26 -8.35
CA GLY A 76 -5.06 2.11 -7.70
C GLY A 76 -6.43 2.45 -7.11
N ILE A 77 -6.54 3.57 -6.38
CA ILE A 77 -7.82 4.06 -5.84
C ILE A 77 -8.83 4.30 -6.96
N GLY A 78 -8.43 4.93 -8.06
CA GLY A 78 -9.32 5.17 -9.20
C GLY A 78 -9.79 3.87 -9.87
N LEU A 79 -8.90 2.89 -10.04
CA LEU A 79 -9.24 1.58 -10.62
C LEU A 79 -10.17 0.77 -9.71
N VAL A 80 -9.92 0.75 -8.41
CA VAL A 80 -10.80 0.10 -7.42
C VAL A 80 -12.15 0.81 -7.41
N ALA A 81 -12.16 2.14 -7.39
CA ALA A 81 -13.39 2.93 -7.37
C ALA A 81 -14.27 2.76 -8.61
N ALA A 82 -13.67 2.44 -9.76
CA ALA A 82 -14.41 2.14 -10.98
C ALA A 82 -15.14 0.78 -10.89
N ARG A 83 -14.71 -0.11 -9.98
CA ARG A 83 -15.36 -1.40 -9.71
C ARG A 83 -16.36 -1.29 -8.55
N ASP A 84 -15.92 -0.69 -7.44
CA ASP A 84 -16.71 -0.48 -6.24
C ASP A 84 -16.28 0.84 -5.56
N PRO A 85 -17.12 1.89 -5.56
CA PRO A 85 -16.77 3.19 -5.00
C PRO A 85 -16.68 3.22 -3.47
N ASP A 86 -17.21 2.20 -2.79
CA ASP A 86 -17.32 2.10 -1.33
C ASP A 86 -16.40 1.01 -0.75
N ALA A 87 -15.52 0.43 -1.57
CA ALA A 87 -14.62 -0.64 -1.15
C ALA A 87 -13.62 -0.21 -0.06
N THR A 88 -13.15 -1.20 0.70
CA THR A 88 -11.94 -1.10 1.52
C THR A 88 -10.74 -1.60 0.72
N MET A 89 -9.68 -0.80 0.70
CA MET A 89 -8.49 -1.07 -0.10
C MET A 89 -7.29 -1.36 0.80
N ILE A 90 -6.53 -2.39 0.45
CA ILE A 90 -5.24 -2.72 1.04
C ILE A 90 -4.14 -2.36 0.03
N VAL A 91 -3.14 -1.59 0.47
CA VAL A 91 -1.95 -1.23 -0.31
C VAL A 91 -0.75 -1.99 0.24
N LEU A 92 -0.04 -2.73 -0.62
CA LEU A 92 1.07 -3.59 -0.23
C LEU A 92 2.28 -3.42 -1.15
N PRO A 93 3.50 -3.36 -0.59
CA PRO A 93 4.73 -3.56 -1.35
C PRO A 93 4.86 -5.03 -1.79
N ALA A 94 5.25 -5.25 -3.04
CA ALA A 94 5.38 -6.59 -3.63
C ALA A 94 6.69 -7.33 -3.28
N ASP A 95 7.62 -6.69 -2.58
CA ASP A 95 9.00 -7.17 -2.39
C ASP A 95 9.36 -7.49 -0.93
N GLN A 96 8.35 -7.65 -0.07
CA GLN A 96 8.55 -7.95 1.35
C GLN A 96 8.42 -9.43 1.67
N LEU A 97 9.41 -9.96 2.39
CA LEU A 97 9.37 -11.32 2.93
C LEU A 97 8.63 -11.32 4.26
N ILE A 98 7.53 -12.05 4.36
CA ILE A 98 6.77 -12.25 5.61
C ILE A 98 6.53 -13.74 5.79
N GLN A 99 7.17 -14.31 6.81
CA GLN A 99 7.17 -15.76 7.03
C GLN A 99 5.95 -16.25 7.83
N ASN A 100 5.48 -15.45 8.80
CA ASN A 100 4.31 -15.81 9.60
C ASN A 100 3.04 -15.29 8.90
N VAL A 101 2.56 -16.05 7.92
CA VAL A 101 1.37 -15.71 7.13
C VAL A 101 0.12 -15.63 8.01
N ALA A 102 -0.09 -16.56 8.95
CA ALA A 102 -1.27 -16.56 9.81
C ALA A 102 -1.38 -15.25 10.62
N SER A 103 -0.32 -14.90 11.35
CA SER A 103 -0.29 -13.66 12.14
C SER A 103 -0.42 -12.41 11.26
N TYR A 104 0.17 -12.41 10.06
CA TYR A 104 -0.06 -11.33 9.11
C TYR A 104 -1.55 -11.19 8.77
N GLN A 105 -2.21 -12.31 8.45
CA GLN A 105 -3.62 -12.29 8.07
C GLN A 105 -4.53 -11.85 9.22
N ASP A 106 -4.22 -12.24 10.47
CA ASP A 106 -4.94 -11.78 11.65
C ASP A 106 -4.86 -10.25 11.80
N VAL A 107 -3.65 -9.69 11.70
CA VAL A 107 -3.44 -8.23 11.75
C VAL A 107 -4.15 -7.52 10.58
N MET A 108 -4.11 -8.08 9.38
CA MET A 108 -4.77 -7.47 8.21
C MET A 108 -6.30 -7.49 8.34
N ARG A 109 -6.89 -8.56 8.91
CA ARG A 109 -8.34 -8.61 9.19
C ARG A 109 -8.75 -7.51 10.16
N ASP A 110 -8.01 -7.35 11.25
CA ASP A 110 -8.29 -6.30 12.22
C ASP A 110 -8.11 -4.90 11.61
N ALA A 111 -7.08 -4.71 10.76
CA ALA A 111 -6.85 -3.45 10.06
C ALA A 111 -7.98 -3.10 9.07
N VAL A 112 -8.50 -4.09 8.33
CA VAL A 112 -9.67 -3.93 7.45
C VAL A 112 -10.90 -3.57 8.27
N ALA A 113 -11.18 -4.29 9.35
CA ALA A 113 -12.33 -3.99 10.22
C ALA A 113 -12.26 -2.57 10.78
N VAL A 114 -11.08 -2.11 11.20
CA VAL A 114 -10.86 -0.72 11.66
C VAL A 114 -11.12 0.30 10.55
N ALA A 115 -10.62 0.05 9.34
CA ALA A 115 -10.82 0.93 8.18
C ALA A 115 -12.29 1.00 7.73
N GLU A 116 -13.06 -0.07 7.93
CA GLU A 116 -14.50 -0.13 7.62
C GLU A 116 -15.36 0.58 8.66
N ALA A 117 -14.95 0.52 9.93
CA ALA A 117 -15.73 1.07 11.04
C ALA A 117 -15.31 2.49 11.46
N SER A 118 -14.35 3.11 10.77
CA SER A 118 -13.85 4.45 11.12
C SER A 118 -13.42 5.27 9.90
N ASP A 119 -13.25 6.58 10.09
CA ASP A 119 -12.67 7.48 9.08
C ASP A 119 -11.12 7.52 9.14
N GLY A 120 -10.48 6.45 9.65
CA GLY A 120 -9.04 6.36 9.81
C GLY A 120 -8.31 5.84 8.57
N LEU A 121 -7.10 6.35 8.32
CA LEU A 121 -6.13 5.72 7.43
C LEU A 121 -5.24 4.80 8.28
N VAL A 122 -5.35 3.49 8.09
CA VAL A 122 -4.63 2.50 8.88
C VAL A 122 -3.28 2.20 8.24
N THR A 123 -2.23 2.11 9.06
CA THR A 123 -0.89 1.68 8.64
C THR A 123 -0.40 0.54 9.54
N ILE A 124 0.46 -0.33 9.00
CA ILE A 124 0.98 -1.48 9.74
C ILE A 124 2.35 -1.14 10.34
N GLY A 125 2.42 -1.21 11.67
CA GLY A 125 3.65 -0.96 12.43
C GLY A 125 4.39 -2.24 12.78
N ILE A 126 5.71 -2.26 12.56
CA ILE A 126 6.59 -3.37 12.98
C ILE A 126 7.38 -2.95 14.22
N LYS A 127 7.45 -3.80 15.23
CA LYS A 127 8.27 -3.52 16.43
C LYS A 127 9.75 -3.40 16.03
N PRO A 128 10.41 -2.26 16.26
CA PRO A 128 11.81 -2.08 15.94
C PRO A 128 12.69 -2.98 16.80
N THR A 129 13.70 -3.60 16.19
CA THR A 129 14.68 -4.45 16.88
C THR A 129 16.11 -3.90 16.81
N TRP A 130 16.35 -2.90 15.95
CA TRP A 130 17.59 -2.12 15.87
C TRP A 130 17.31 -0.71 15.31
N PRO A 131 18.23 0.27 15.43
CA PRO A 131 17.99 1.62 14.91
C PRO A 131 18.27 1.67 13.40
N CYS A 132 17.32 1.22 12.58
CA CYS A 132 17.43 1.25 11.12
C CYS A 132 17.18 2.67 10.57
N PRO A 133 18.15 3.36 9.93
CA PRO A 133 17.93 4.69 9.35
C PRO A 133 17.20 4.64 8.01
N SER A 134 17.06 3.47 7.38
CA SER A 134 16.45 3.31 6.07
C SER A 134 14.93 3.12 6.10
N TYR A 135 14.34 3.05 7.29
CA TYR A 135 12.89 2.87 7.48
C TYR A 135 12.22 4.16 7.97
N GLY A 136 10.94 4.30 7.65
CA GLY A 136 10.05 5.23 8.34
C GLY A 136 9.74 4.75 9.75
N TYR A 137 9.55 5.69 10.66
CA TYR A 137 9.13 5.46 12.04
C TYR A 137 7.79 6.13 12.32
N ILE A 138 6.93 5.39 13.01
CA ILE A 138 5.62 5.80 13.47
C ILE A 138 5.69 5.95 14.98
N GLU A 139 5.51 7.18 15.50
CA GLU A 139 5.31 7.35 16.93
C GLU A 139 3.87 7.03 17.28
N ARG A 140 3.67 6.04 18.16
CA ARG A 140 2.34 5.68 18.64
C ARG A 140 1.84 6.67 19.67
N GLY A 141 0.60 7.06 19.48
CA GLY A 141 -0.23 7.77 20.41
C GLY A 141 -0.96 6.83 21.37
N PRO A 142 -2.02 7.33 22.02
CA PRO A 142 -2.91 6.51 22.83
C PRO A 142 -3.52 5.36 22.02
N ARG A 143 -3.91 4.29 22.70
CA ARG A 143 -4.71 3.22 22.09
C ARG A 143 -6.01 3.82 21.57
N ALA A 144 -6.33 3.58 20.30
CA ALA A 144 -7.59 3.99 19.71
C ALA A 144 -8.66 2.96 20.06
N THR A 145 -9.87 3.44 20.37
CA THR A 145 -11.03 2.58 20.64
C THR A 145 -12.05 2.83 19.54
N ILE A 146 -12.33 1.81 18.75
CA ILE A 146 -13.34 1.87 17.69
C ILE A 146 -14.62 1.24 18.24
N PRO A 147 -15.70 2.01 18.47
CA PRO A 147 -16.93 1.48 19.04
C PRO A 147 -17.49 0.32 18.21
N GLY A 148 -17.86 -0.77 18.89
CA GLY A 148 -18.50 -1.93 18.24
C GLY A 148 -17.54 -2.90 17.55
N LEU A 149 -16.23 -2.67 17.61
CA LEU A 149 -15.22 -3.64 17.14
C LEU A 149 -14.63 -4.44 18.29
N ASP A 150 -14.68 -5.76 18.17
CA ASP A 150 -13.93 -6.71 18.99
C ASP A 150 -12.82 -7.31 18.11
N ILE A 151 -11.57 -6.90 18.39
CA ILE A 151 -10.40 -7.20 17.57
C ILE A 151 -9.22 -7.59 18.47
N GLU A 152 -8.38 -8.49 17.98
CA GLU A 152 -7.24 -9.01 18.74
C GLU A 152 -6.07 -8.00 18.78
N HIS A 153 -5.88 -7.26 17.68
CA HIS A 153 -4.80 -6.30 17.49
C HIS A 153 -5.35 -4.86 17.51
N PRO A 154 -5.48 -4.23 18.69
CA PRO A 154 -6.06 -2.90 18.77
C PRO A 154 -5.19 -1.83 18.11
N PRO A 155 -5.80 -0.89 17.37
CA PRO A 155 -5.07 0.23 16.77
C PRO A 155 -4.59 1.22 17.84
N TYR A 156 -3.59 2.00 17.45
CA TYR A 156 -3.11 3.15 18.20
C TYR A 156 -3.19 4.37 17.31
N GLU A 157 -3.50 5.52 17.89
CA GLU A 157 -3.40 6.80 17.19
C GLU A 157 -1.96 7.00 16.70
N VAL A 158 -1.79 7.66 15.55
CA VAL A 158 -0.46 8.04 15.06
C VAL A 158 -0.18 9.47 15.49
N LYS A 159 0.83 9.69 16.34
CA LYS A 159 1.24 11.04 16.76
C LYS A 159 2.05 11.75 15.68
N ARG A 160 2.98 11.04 15.06
CA ARG A 160 3.82 11.56 13.99
C ARG A 160 4.41 10.43 13.15
N PHE A 161 4.64 10.76 11.90
CA PHE A 161 5.43 9.99 10.97
C PHE A 161 6.82 10.62 10.81
N ARG A 162 7.87 9.80 10.77
CA ARG A 162 9.27 10.24 10.61
C ARG A 162 9.96 9.34 9.59
N GLU A 163 10.06 9.81 8.36
CA GLU A 163 10.68 9.05 7.28
C GLU A 163 12.21 9.15 7.35
N LYS A 164 12.88 7.98 7.36
CA LYS A 164 14.34 7.82 7.24
C LYS A 164 15.15 8.78 8.12
N PRO A 165 14.99 8.70 9.46
CA PRO A 165 15.80 9.51 10.38
C PRO A 165 17.29 9.15 10.26
N ASP A 166 18.15 10.06 10.71
CA ASP A 166 19.55 9.71 10.95
C ASP A 166 19.69 8.64 12.05
N VAL A 167 20.88 8.04 12.13
CA VAL A 167 21.15 6.93 13.04
C VAL A 167 20.95 7.36 14.51
N GLU A 168 21.42 8.54 14.89
CA GLU A 168 21.30 9.05 16.26
C GLU A 168 19.83 9.23 16.68
N LEU A 169 18.99 9.71 15.77
CA LEU A 169 17.57 9.88 16.02
C LEU A 169 16.83 8.53 16.05
N ALA A 170 17.21 7.58 15.19
CA ALA A 170 16.69 6.21 15.25
C ALA A 170 17.03 5.52 16.59
N GLU A 171 18.25 5.69 17.10
CA GLU A 171 18.66 5.20 18.42
C GLU A 171 17.80 5.80 19.54
N LYS A 172 17.53 7.11 19.48
CA LYS A 172 16.64 7.79 20.43
C LYS A 172 15.21 7.25 20.37
N PHE A 173 14.69 6.94 19.18
CA PHE A 173 13.35 6.35 19.04
C PHE A 173 13.27 4.97 19.71
N LEU A 174 14.28 4.12 19.53
CA LEU A 174 14.33 2.82 20.19
C LEU A 174 14.45 2.94 21.70
N ALA A 175 15.32 3.84 22.18
CA ALA A 175 15.54 4.06 23.60
C ALA A 175 14.29 4.63 24.30
N HIS A 176 13.55 5.53 23.64
CA HIS A 176 12.31 6.09 24.18
C HIS A 176 11.17 5.07 24.22
N GLY A 177 11.14 4.13 23.26
CA GLY A 177 10.01 3.24 23.07
C GLY A 177 8.80 3.97 22.47
N GLY A 178 7.68 3.26 22.30
CA GLY A 178 6.48 3.84 21.66
C GLY A 178 6.57 3.99 20.13
N TYR A 179 7.72 3.76 19.52
CA TYR A 179 7.87 3.77 18.06
C TYR A 179 7.66 2.40 17.41
N SER A 180 7.21 2.41 16.16
CA SER A 180 7.15 1.28 15.25
C SER A 180 7.81 1.65 13.92
N TRP A 181 8.38 0.70 13.19
CA TRP A 181 8.74 0.93 11.78
C TRP A 181 7.47 0.95 10.93
N ASN A 182 7.41 1.83 9.92
CA ASN A 182 6.39 1.75 8.88
C ASN A 182 6.66 0.53 7.99
N ALA A 183 5.69 -0.37 7.89
CA ALA A 183 5.75 -1.49 6.96
C ALA A 183 5.52 -1.06 5.49
N GLY A 184 5.14 0.19 5.23
CA GLY A 184 4.76 0.64 3.88
C GLY A 184 3.47 0.00 3.39
N MET A 185 2.65 -0.49 4.33
CA MET A 185 1.34 -1.07 4.08
C MET A 185 0.27 -0.16 4.65
N PHE A 186 -0.82 -0.02 3.90
CA PHE A 186 -1.93 0.84 4.27
C PHE A 186 -3.27 0.16 4.03
N VAL A 187 -4.26 0.47 4.87
CA VAL A 187 -5.63 0.00 4.74
C VAL A 187 -6.59 1.17 4.98
N TRP A 188 -7.54 1.37 4.08
CA TRP A 188 -8.51 2.47 4.19
C TRP A 188 -9.78 2.16 3.40
N SER A 189 -10.89 2.79 3.77
CA SER A 189 -12.04 2.89 2.88
C SER A 189 -11.76 3.90 1.75
N LEU A 190 -12.32 3.65 0.57
CA LEU A 190 -12.22 4.57 -0.57
C LEU A 190 -12.80 5.96 -0.26
N PRO A 191 -13.99 6.09 0.36
CA PRO A 191 -14.52 7.39 0.77
C PRO A 191 -13.55 8.18 1.67
N THR A 192 -12.96 7.51 2.67
CA THR A 192 -12.04 8.15 3.62
C THR A 192 -10.76 8.60 2.92
N VAL A 193 -10.09 7.74 2.15
CA VAL A 193 -8.81 8.14 1.51
C VAL A 193 -9.01 9.26 0.48
N ILE A 194 -10.11 9.23 -0.28
CA ILE A 194 -10.42 10.31 -1.24
C ILE A 194 -10.69 11.62 -0.50
N GLN A 195 -11.37 11.59 0.64
CA GLN A 195 -11.59 12.78 1.47
C GLN A 195 -10.25 13.35 1.98
N GLN A 196 -9.33 12.51 2.43
CA GLN A 196 -8.01 12.95 2.91
C GLN A 196 -7.15 13.50 1.77
N LEU A 197 -7.09 12.82 0.62
CA LEU A 197 -6.38 13.32 -0.56
C LEU A 197 -6.96 14.65 -1.03
N SER A 198 -8.28 14.86 -0.95
CA SER A 198 -8.89 16.15 -1.32
C SER A 198 -8.40 17.31 -0.46
N LYS A 199 -8.00 17.05 0.79
CA LYS A 199 -7.48 18.06 1.73
C LYS A 199 -5.98 18.27 1.58
N HIS A 200 -5.22 17.19 1.38
CA HIS A 200 -3.76 17.20 1.49
C HIS A 200 -3.04 17.15 0.13
N ALA A 201 -3.60 16.43 -0.84
CA ALA A 201 -3.06 16.26 -2.19
C ALA A 201 -4.17 16.41 -3.25
N PRO A 202 -4.77 17.61 -3.41
CA PRO A 202 -5.95 17.82 -4.25
C PRO A 202 -5.72 17.48 -5.73
N GLU A 203 -4.48 17.52 -6.21
CA GLU A 203 -4.13 17.06 -7.55
C GLU A 203 -4.43 15.56 -7.74
N LEU A 204 -4.09 14.71 -6.76
CA LEU A 204 -4.36 13.28 -6.78
C LEU A 204 -5.86 13.00 -6.69
N ALA A 205 -6.58 13.71 -5.82
CA ALA A 205 -8.04 13.61 -5.73
C ALA A 205 -8.73 14.05 -7.04
N GLY A 206 -8.23 15.10 -7.67
CA GLY A 206 -8.69 15.54 -8.99
C GLY A 206 -8.52 14.46 -10.06
N PHE A 207 -7.35 13.82 -10.11
CA PHE A 207 -7.09 12.70 -11.01
C PHE A 207 -8.07 11.52 -10.81
N ILE A 208 -8.31 11.12 -9.55
CA ILE A 208 -9.30 10.07 -9.22
C ILE A 208 -10.71 10.48 -9.69
N SER A 209 -11.08 11.74 -9.53
CA SER A 209 -12.38 12.28 -9.97
C SER A 209 -12.54 12.23 -11.49
N GLU A 210 -11.50 12.56 -12.24
CA GLU A 210 -11.50 12.48 -13.71
C GLU A 210 -11.59 11.04 -14.20
N MET A 211 -10.89 10.11 -13.56
CA MET A 211 -11.02 8.67 -13.85
C MET A 211 -12.46 8.18 -13.66
N ARG A 212 -13.12 8.55 -12.55
CA ARG A 212 -14.51 8.15 -12.26
C ARG A 212 -15.53 8.64 -13.29
N LYS A 213 -15.27 9.79 -13.93
CA LYS A 213 -16.17 10.39 -14.94
C LYS A 213 -15.86 9.94 -16.36
N SER A 214 -14.76 9.20 -16.56
CA SER A 214 -14.27 8.89 -17.90
C SER A 214 -15.11 7.83 -18.59
N SER A 215 -15.42 8.04 -19.87
CA SER A 215 -15.96 7.02 -20.77
C SER A 215 -14.87 6.12 -21.37
N ASP A 216 -13.60 6.53 -21.32
CA ASP A 216 -12.43 5.76 -21.73
C ASP A 216 -11.33 5.92 -20.66
N LEU A 217 -11.35 4.99 -19.70
CA LEU A 217 -10.50 5.04 -18.53
C LEU A 217 -9.01 5.01 -18.90
N ASN A 218 -8.62 4.20 -19.89
CA ASN A 218 -7.23 4.07 -20.31
C ASN A 218 -6.72 5.37 -20.95
N ALA A 219 -7.50 5.98 -21.85
CA ALA A 219 -7.15 7.25 -22.46
C ALA A 219 -6.99 8.37 -21.41
N THR A 220 -7.86 8.40 -20.39
CA THR A 220 -7.75 9.35 -19.28
C THR A 220 -6.49 9.12 -18.44
N ILE A 221 -6.18 7.87 -18.10
CA ILE A 221 -4.97 7.51 -17.35
C ILE A 221 -3.72 7.96 -18.13
N ASP A 222 -3.60 7.61 -19.41
CA ASP A 222 -2.45 7.98 -20.25
C ASP A 222 -2.30 9.50 -20.40
N ALA A 223 -3.40 10.24 -20.46
CA ALA A 223 -3.38 11.68 -20.61
C ALA A 223 -3.08 12.45 -19.32
N GLN A 224 -3.50 11.93 -18.16
CA GLN A 224 -3.44 12.67 -16.89
C GLN A 224 -2.34 12.17 -15.95
N PHE A 225 -2.12 10.86 -15.85
CA PHE A 225 -1.15 10.29 -14.91
C PHE A 225 0.28 10.84 -15.13
N PRO A 226 0.79 11.00 -16.37
CA PRO A 226 2.12 11.58 -16.58
C PRO A 226 2.25 13.02 -16.12
N LYS A 227 1.17 13.75 -15.81
CA LYS A 227 1.25 15.14 -15.35
C LYS A 227 1.38 15.25 -13.82
N LEU A 228 1.11 14.17 -13.10
CA LEU A 228 1.10 14.16 -11.64
C LEU A 228 2.49 14.48 -11.06
N CYS A 229 2.51 15.24 -9.97
CA CYS A 229 3.72 15.50 -9.21
C CYS A 229 4.30 14.20 -8.61
N PRO A 230 5.60 13.88 -8.83
CA PRO A 230 6.22 12.73 -8.17
C PRO A 230 6.38 12.94 -6.66
N ILE A 231 5.71 12.11 -5.85
CA ILE A 231 5.74 12.18 -4.39
C ILE A 231 5.38 10.82 -3.75
N SER A 232 5.95 10.51 -2.59
CA SER A 232 5.54 9.32 -1.82
C SER A 232 4.21 9.54 -1.10
N ILE A 233 3.42 8.48 -0.94
CA ILE A 233 2.16 8.53 -0.19
C ILE A 233 2.36 8.91 1.28
N ASP A 234 3.54 8.64 1.85
CA ASP A 234 3.88 9.05 3.22
C ASP A 234 4.02 10.58 3.38
N TYR A 235 4.19 11.31 2.27
CA TYR A 235 4.37 12.77 2.24
C TYR A 235 3.20 13.54 1.62
N ALA A 236 2.39 12.89 0.77
CA ALA A 236 1.25 13.48 0.07
C ALA A 236 0.05 13.70 1.00
#